data_AF-A0A7W5ULH2-F1
#
_entry.id   AF-A0A7W5ULH2-F1
#
_cell.length_a   1.000
_cell.length_b   1.000
_cell.length_c   1.000
_cell.angle_alpha   90.00
_cell.angle_beta   90.00
_cell.angle_gamma   90.00
#
_symmetry.space_group_name_H-M   'P 1'
#
loop_
_entity.id
_entity.type
_entity.pdbx_description
1 polymer ?
#
loop_
_entity_poly.entity_id
_entity_poly.type
_entity_poly.pdbx_seq_one_letter_code
_entity_poly.pdbx_strand_id
1 'polypeptide(L)'
;MALPAALEHGAFVGAAKDGRFSSAARQDYAEAAAVVLATDERAGKTYELAANQAFTLAELAAEVSRQSGKAIVYNDLSEAAYRDVLTRAGLPADLAALLADADTQPRMERCSTTEALLVG
;
A
#
# COMPACT_ATOMS: atom_id res chain seq x y z
N MET A 1 6.93 9.37 -2.55
CA MET A 1 7.20 9.58 -3.99
C MET A 1 5.93 9.54 -4.84
N ALA A 2 4.96 8.64 -4.60
CA ALA A 2 3.74 8.55 -5.42
C ALA A 2 2.84 9.81 -5.37
N LEU A 3 2.66 10.43 -4.19
CA LEU A 3 1.73 11.56 -4.02
C LEU A 3 2.14 12.82 -4.80
N PRO A 4 3.40 13.31 -4.76
CA PRO A 4 3.83 14.42 -5.61
C PRO A 4 3.61 14.16 -7.10
N ALA A 5 3.97 12.97 -7.60
CA ALA A 5 3.77 12.61 -9.00
C ALA A 5 2.28 12.56 -9.39
N ALA A 6 1.41 12.06 -8.51
CA ALA A 6 -0.04 12.06 -8.74
C ALA A 6 -0.63 13.48 -8.73
N LEU A 7 -0.11 14.38 -7.90
CA LEU A 7 -0.52 15.79 -7.88
C LEU A 7 -0.03 16.60 -9.08
N GLU A 8 1.10 16.19 -9.66
CA GLU A 8 1.70 16.80 -10.86
C GLU A 8 1.03 16.30 -12.14
N HIS A 9 0.81 14.99 -12.26
CA HIS A 9 0.27 14.36 -13.46
C HIS A 9 -1.24 14.11 -13.41
N GLY A 10 -1.90 14.35 -12.27
CA GLY A 10 -3.34 14.15 -12.10
C GLY A 10 -3.77 12.68 -12.09
N ALA A 11 -2.85 11.73 -11.87
CA ALA A 11 -3.18 10.32 -11.83
C ALA A 11 -2.26 9.50 -10.93
N PHE A 12 -2.83 8.54 -10.22
CA PHE A 12 -2.12 7.38 -9.73
C PHE A 12 -2.08 6.32 -10.83
N VAL A 13 -0.90 5.71 -11.03
CA VAL A 13 -0.70 4.59 -11.95
C VAL A 13 -0.32 3.36 -11.15
N GLY A 14 -0.87 2.20 -11.52
CA GLY A 14 -0.62 0.92 -10.87
C GLY A 14 -1.15 -0.24 -11.70
N ALA A 15 -1.00 -1.46 -11.20
CA ALA A 15 -1.48 -2.72 -11.76
C ALA A 15 -2.32 -3.51 -10.74
N ALA A 16 -2.81 -2.83 -9.69
CA ALA A 16 -3.52 -3.46 -8.57
C ALA A 16 -5.01 -3.74 -8.83
N LYS A 17 -5.61 -3.26 -9.94
CA LYS A 17 -7.05 -3.38 -10.21
C LYS A 17 -7.88 -2.92 -9.01
N ASP A 18 -8.79 -3.77 -8.54
CA ASP A 18 -9.64 -3.59 -7.35
C ASP A 18 -8.97 -4.12 -6.06
N GLY A 19 -7.65 -4.28 -6.09
CA GLY A 19 -6.82 -4.67 -4.98
C GLY A 19 -7.05 -3.81 -3.75
N ARG A 20 -7.21 -4.46 -2.59
CA ARG A 20 -7.39 -3.76 -1.31
C ARG A 20 -6.10 -3.77 -0.51
N PHE A 21 -5.70 -2.59 -0.06
CA PHE A 21 -4.52 -2.33 0.74
C PHE A 21 -4.94 -2.01 2.16
N SER A 22 -4.49 -2.83 3.11
CA SER A 22 -4.67 -2.60 4.55
C SER A 22 -3.40 -1.97 5.15
N SER A 23 -3.03 -0.81 4.62
CA SER A 23 -1.80 -0.13 5.02
C SER A 23 -1.98 0.68 6.30
N ALA A 24 -1.09 0.52 7.27
CA ALA A 24 -0.96 1.42 8.42
C ALA A 24 0.25 2.35 8.28
N ALA A 25 0.31 3.42 9.07
CA ALA A 25 1.48 4.29 9.07
C ALA A 25 2.68 3.55 9.67
N ARG A 26 3.90 3.92 9.25
CA ARG A 26 5.13 3.36 9.85
C ARG A 26 5.20 3.58 11.36
N GLN A 27 4.61 4.67 11.85
CA GLN A 27 4.52 4.97 13.27
C GLN A 27 3.69 3.93 14.02
N ASP A 28 2.56 3.51 13.44
CA ASP A 28 1.68 2.52 14.04
C ASP A 28 2.41 1.18 14.18
N TYR A 29 3.09 0.72 13.12
CA TYR A 29 3.93 -0.48 13.18
C TYR A 29 5.06 -0.37 14.20
N ALA A 30 5.69 0.80 14.33
CA ALA A 30 6.74 1.03 15.32
C ALA A 30 6.20 1.00 16.75
N GLU A 31 5.02 1.56 16.99
CA GLU A 31 4.31 1.48 18.27
C GLU A 31 3.95 0.03 18.61
N ALA A 32 3.38 -0.72 17.67
CA ALA A 32 3.09 -2.13 17.85
C ALA A 32 4.36 -2.93 18.22
N ALA A 33 5.48 -2.70 17.52
CA ALA A 33 6.76 -3.32 17.82
C ALA A 33 7.28 -2.93 19.22
N ALA A 34 7.17 -1.66 19.61
CA ALA A 34 7.60 -1.18 20.92
C ALA A 34 6.81 -1.87 22.05
N VAL A 35 5.49 -2.03 21.89
CA VAL A 35 4.66 -2.72 22.90
C VAL A 35 4.97 -4.22 22.94
N VAL A 36 5.21 -4.87 21.80
CA VAL A 36 5.61 -6.29 21.77
C VAL A 36 6.95 -6.50 22.47
N LEU A 37 7.92 -5.60 22.28
CA LEU A 37 9.24 -5.70 22.92
C LEU A 37 9.21 -5.37 24.42
N ALA A 38 8.27 -4.56 24.89
CA ALA A 38 8.20 -4.11 26.28
C ALA A 38 7.35 -5.01 27.20
N THR A 39 6.62 -5.99 26.65
CA THR A 39 5.68 -6.82 27.41
C THR A 39 5.97 -8.31 27.24
N ASP A 40 6.40 -8.98 28.32
CA ASP A 40 6.77 -10.40 28.32
C ASP A 40 5.63 -11.35 27.89
N GLU A 41 4.37 -10.98 28.13
CA GLU A 41 3.17 -11.75 27.78
C GLU A 41 2.94 -11.90 26.26
N ARG A 42 3.73 -11.17 25.45
CA ARG A 42 3.66 -11.18 23.99
C ARG A 42 4.76 -12.03 23.33
N ALA A 43 5.64 -12.62 24.14
CA ALA A 43 6.74 -13.45 23.65
C ALA A 43 6.22 -14.73 22.95
N GLY A 44 6.89 -15.12 21.86
CA GLY A 44 6.59 -16.37 21.13
C GLY A 44 5.31 -16.34 20.29
N LYS A 45 4.66 -15.18 20.16
CA LYS A 45 3.45 -15.01 19.37
C LYS A 45 3.76 -14.45 17.98
N THR A 46 2.95 -14.82 17.00
CA THR A 46 2.98 -14.25 15.65
C THR A 46 1.81 -13.28 15.52
N TYR A 47 2.07 -12.04 15.12
CA TYR A 47 1.07 -11.00 14.97
C TYR A 47 0.97 -10.58 13.51
N GLU A 48 -0.24 -10.65 12.97
CA GLU A 48 -0.54 -10.04 11.68
C GLU A 48 -0.92 -8.57 11.91
N LEU A 49 -0.07 -7.67 11.45
CA LEU A 49 -0.22 -6.23 11.64
C LEU A 49 -0.77 -5.58 10.37
N ALA A 50 -2.01 -5.09 10.46
CA ALA A 50 -2.71 -4.48 9.33
C ALA A 50 -3.69 -3.41 9.83
N ALA A 51 -4.06 -2.48 8.94
CA ALA A 51 -5.05 -1.46 9.27
C ALA A 51 -6.48 -2.05 9.32
N ASN A 52 -7.31 -1.50 10.20
CA ASN A 52 -8.71 -1.93 10.34
C ASN A 52 -9.54 -1.74 9.06
N GLN A 53 -9.19 -0.76 8.23
CA GLN A 53 -9.85 -0.39 7.00
C GLN A 53 -8.88 -0.55 5.85
N ALA A 54 -9.23 -1.43 4.92
CA ALA A 54 -8.52 -1.52 3.65
C ALA A 54 -9.16 -0.59 2.62
N PHE A 55 -8.37 -0.09 1.68
CA PHE A 55 -8.83 0.76 0.58
C PHE A 55 -8.25 0.30 -0.76
N THR A 56 -8.87 0.71 -1.86
CA THR A 56 -8.39 0.52 -3.24
C THR A 56 -7.59 1.75 -3.70
N LEU A 57 -6.75 1.60 -4.74
CA LEU A 57 -6.05 2.75 -5.31
C LEU A 57 -7.01 3.80 -5.91
N ALA A 58 -8.21 3.38 -6.35
CA ALA A 58 -9.28 4.28 -6.78
C ALA A 58 -9.84 5.09 -5.60
N GLU A 59 -10.09 4.46 -4.45
CA GLU A 59 -10.51 5.16 -3.22
C GLU A 59 -9.43 6.12 -2.72
N LEU A 60 -8.15 5.74 -2.82
CA LEU A 60 -7.03 6.63 -2.53
C LEU A 60 -7.03 7.85 -3.46
N ALA A 61 -7.18 7.66 -4.77
CA ALA A 61 -7.22 8.76 -5.75
C ALA A 61 -8.39 9.72 -5.49
N ALA A 62 -9.55 9.19 -5.14
CA ALA A 62 -10.72 9.98 -4.76
C ALA A 62 -10.46 10.81 -3.49
N GLU A 63 -9.82 10.22 -2.48
CA GLU A 63 -9.50 10.90 -1.24
C GLU A 63 -8.47 12.01 -1.42
N VAL A 64 -7.41 11.77 -2.22
CA VAL A 64 -6.45 12.83 -2.55
C VAL A 64 -7.12 13.94 -3.37
N SER A 65 -8.01 13.60 -4.30
CA SER A 65 -8.77 14.60 -5.06
C SER A 65 -9.60 15.50 -4.13
N ARG A 66 -10.30 14.89 -3.17
CA ARG A 66 -11.14 15.58 -2.18
C ARG A 66 -10.32 16.57 -1.34
N GLN A 67 -9.12 16.17 -0.90
CA GLN A 67 -8.28 17.01 -0.04
C GLN A 67 -7.48 18.07 -0.82
N SER A 68 -7.02 17.74 -2.02
CA SER A 68 -6.20 18.65 -2.84
C SER A 68 -7.00 19.62 -3.70
N GLY A 69 -8.29 19.35 -3.92
CA GLY A 69 -9.15 20.11 -4.84
C GLY A 69 -8.81 19.90 -6.32
N LYS A 70 -7.89 18.98 -6.65
CA LYS A 70 -7.51 18.62 -8.03
C LYS A 70 -8.21 17.32 -8.43
N ALA A 71 -8.58 17.19 -9.70
CA ALA A 71 -9.06 15.92 -10.23
C ALA A 71 -7.89 14.94 -10.38
N ILE A 72 -7.88 13.88 -9.57
CA ILE A 72 -6.87 12.82 -9.60
C ILE A 72 -7.58 11.49 -9.82
N VAL A 73 -7.17 10.75 -10.84
CA VAL A 73 -7.75 9.46 -11.20
C VAL A 73 -6.80 8.30 -10.90
N TYR A 74 -7.33 7.09 -10.76
CA TYR A 74 -6.51 5.88 -10.81
C TYR A 74 -6.54 5.31 -12.22
N ASN A 75 -5.37 5.09 -12.82
CA ASN A 75 -5.22 4.45 -14.12
C ASN A 75 -4.60 3.07 -13.92
N ASP A 76 -5.45 2.05 -14.04
CA ASP A 76 -5.06 0.65 -13.95
C ASP A 76 -4.40 0.20 -15.26
N LEU A 77 -3.15 -0.25 -15.15
CA LEU A 77 -2.31 -0.70 -16.24
C LEU A 77 -2.07 -2.21 -16.13
N SER A 78 -1.68 -2.83 -17.24
CA SER A 78 -1.08 -4.16 -17.14
C SER A 78 0.25 -4.08 -16.38
N GLU A 79 0.63 -5.16 -15.71
CA GLU A 79 1.93 -5.27 -15.01
C GLU A 79 3.11 -4.83 -15.90
N ALA A 80 3.13 -5.29 -17.16
CA ALA A 80 4.15 -4.93 -18.13
C ALA A 80 4.16 -3.42 -18.43
N ALA A 81 2.99 -2.82 -18.64
CA ALA A 81 2.89 -1.38 -18.87
C ALA A 81 3.27 -0.56 -17.63
N TYR A 82 2.93 -1.03 -16.43
CA TYR A 82 3.31 -0.37 -15.18
C TYR A 82 4.83 -0.43 -14.95
N ARG A 83 5.46 -1.60 -15.17
CA ARG A 83 6.93 -1.74 -15.14
C ARG A 83 7.62 -0.79 -16.13
N ASP A 84 7.09 -0.65 -17.35
CA ASP A 84 7.65 0.25 -18.36
C ASP A 84 7.51 1.73 -17.94
N VAL A 85 6.41 2.11 -17.28
CA VAL A 85 6.24 3.44 -16.69
C VAL A 85 7.28 3.68 -15.59
N LEU A 86 7.47 2.74 -14.66
CA LEU A 86 8.46 2.85 -13.59
C LEU A 86 9.89 2.95 -14.12
N THR A 87 10.22 2.15 -15.15
CA THR A 87 11.54 2.20 -15.79
C THR A 87 11.77 3.56 -16.47
N ARG A 88 10.77 4.10 -17.17
CA ARG A 88 10.85 5.44 -17.78
C ARG A 88 10.91 6.56 -16.73
N ALA A 89 10.36 6.34 -15.55
CA ALA A 89 10.49 7.26 -14.41
C ALA A 89 11.89 7.23 -13.76
N GLY A 90 12.81 6.38 -14.26
CA GLY A 90 14.21 6.33 -13.82
C GLY A 90 14.52 5.26 -12.79
N LEU A 91 13.59 4.32 -12.52
CA LEU A 91 13.88 3.20 -11.63
C LEU A 91 14.73 2.13 -12.34
N PRO A 92 15.67 1.48 -11.63
CA PRO A 92 16.35 0.30 -12.14
C PRO A 92 15.36 -0.80 -12.53
N ALA A 93 15.66 -1.54 -13.59
CA ALA A 93 14.75 -2.54 -14.16
C ALA A 93 14.30 -3.59 -13.12
N ASP A 94 15.21 -4.06 -12.27
CA ASP A 94 14.90 -5.06 -11.24
C ASP A 94 13.92 -4.49 -10.18
N LEU A 95 14.09 -3.22 -9.80
CA LEU A 95 13.18 -2.56 -8.85
C LEU A 95 11.82 -2.29 -9.49
N ALA A 96 11.79 -1.89 -10.77
CA ALA A 96 10.54 -1.70 -11.51
C ALA A 96 9.77 -3.02 -11.66
N ALA A 97 10.46 -4.13 -11.91
CA ALA A 97 9.86 -5.45 -11.98
C ALA A 97 9.31 -5.90 -10.62
N LEU A 98 10.09 -5.72 -9.54
CA LEU A 98 9.67 -6.04 -8.18
C LEU A 98 8.42 -5.26 -7.76
N LEU A 99 8.38 -3.96 -8.03
CA LEU A 99 7.22 -3.12 -7.69
C LEU A 99 6.00 -3.48 -8.54
N ALA A 100 6.18 -3.80 -9.82
CA ALA A 100 5.06 -4.21 -10.67
C ALA A 100 4.46 -5.55 -10.23
N ASP A 101 5.29 -6.55 -9.92
CA ASP A 101 4.84 -7.83 -9.37
C ASP A 101 4.09 -7.65 -8.05
N ALA A 102 4.65 -6.87 -7.11
CA ALA A 102 4.02 -6.60 -5.82
C ALA A 102 2.63 -5.96 -5.96
N ASP A 103 2.45 -5.06 -6.94
CA ASP A 103 1.18 -4.36 -7.16
C ASP A 103 0.10 -5.30 -7.74
N THR A 104 0.47 -6.34 -8.48
CA THR A 104 -0.47 -7.36 -8.98
C THR A 104 -0.97 -8.33 -7.91
N GLN A 105 -0.33 -8.34 -6.73
CA GLN A 105 -0.66 -9.24 -5.62
C GLN A 105 -1.22 -8.48 -4.40
N PRO A 106 -2.30 -7.69 -4.54
CA PRO A 106 -2.94 -7.06 -3.38
C PRO A 106 -3.59 -8.17 -2.53
N ARG A 107 -2.88 -8.60 -1.49
CA ARG A 107 -3.27 -9.69 -0.61
C ARG A 107 -4.32 -9.21 0.39
N MET A 108 -5.58 -9.56 0.12
CA MET A 108 -6.62 -9.71 1.15
C MET A 108 -6.84 -11.21 1.38
N GLU A 109 -5.86 -11.88 1.97
CA GLU A 109 -6.18 -13.10 2.70
C GLU A 109 -6.82 -12.63 4.00
N ARG A 110 -8.07 -13.05 4.23
CA ARG A 110 -8.69 -12.95 5.55
C ARG A 110 -7.62 -13.33 6.57
N CYS A 111 -7.31 -12.41 7.47
CA CYS A 111 -6.43 -12.64 8.61
C CYS A 111 -7.09 -13.71 9.49
N SER A 112 -6.96 -14.97 9.09
CA SER A 112 -7.56 -16.13 9.71
C SER A 112 -6.48 -16.74 10.57
N THR A 113 -6.76 -16.77 11.88
CA THR A 113 -6.22 -17.71 12.89
C THR A 113 -4.98 -17.33 13.71
N THR A 114 -4.45 -16.12 13.64
CA THR A 114 -3.42 -15.65 14.60
C THR A 114 -3.82 -14.29 15.17
N GLU A 115 -3.52 -14.00 16.44
CA GLU A 115 -3.94 -12.79 17.17
C GLU A 115 -3.67 -11.53 16.32
N ALA A 116 -4.69 -11.02 15.64
CA ALA A 116 -4.57 -9.85 14.78
C ALA A 116 -4.45 -8.62 15.67
N LEU A 117 -3.34 -7.91 15.59
CA LEU A 117 -3.21 -6.60 16.23
C LEU A 117 -3.44 -5.56 15.14
N LEU A 118 -4.65 -5.00 15.14
CA LEU A 118 -5.00 -3.89 14.25
C LEU A 118 -4.19 -2.67 14.67
N VAL A 119 -3.47 -2.09 13.71
CA VAL A 119 -2.67 -0.89 13.91
C VAL A 119 -3.38 0.26 13.22
N GLY A 120 -3.87 1.23 14.02
CA GLY A 120 -4.70 2.35 13.54
C GLY A 120 -6.19 2.08 13.59
#